data_AF-A0A8C7Q3Y6-F1
#
_entry.id   AF-A0A8C7Q3Y6-F1
#
_cell.length_a   1.000
_cell.length_b   1.000
_cell.length_c   1.000
_cell.angle_alpha   90.00
_cell.angle_beta   90.00
_cell.angle_gamma   90.00
#
_symmetry.space_group_name_H-M   'P 1'
#
loop_
_entity.id
_entity.type
_entity.pdbx_description
1 polymer ?
#
loop_
_entity_poly.entity_id
_entity_poly.type
_entity_poly.pdbx_seq_one_letter_code
_entity_poly.pdbx_strand_id
1 'polypeptide(L)'
;LSEQYFPVMHQLEASQLLIQIVSQTFIHSKDNPFLRRSVSRLLDPLVMSLVQQIPGVGMVKAMALLQHYSSIHQLYNAGTHELEPIVGQAMAQHIRNFFHNPLV
;
A
#
# COMPACT_ATOMS: atom_id res chain seq x y z
N LEU A 1 3.97 -22.69 21.92
CA LEU A 1 3.25 -21.81 22.86
C LEU A 1 4.21 -20.69 23.20
N SER A 2 3.95 -19.46 22.74
CA SER A 2 4.76 -18.32 23.14
C SER A 2 4.27 -17.87 24.52
N GLU A 3 5.10 -18.00 25.55
CA GLU A 3 4.79 -17.44 26.86
C GLU A 3 4.90 -15.92 26.79
N GLN A 4 3.82 -15.22 27.13
CA GLN A 4 3.75 -13.76 27.13
C GLN A 4 3.63 -13.25 28.57
N TYR A 5 4.60 -12.45 29.01
CA TYR A 5 4.66 -11.87 30.34
C TYR A 5 4.41 -10.37 30.27
N PHE A 6 3.62 -9.84 31.19
CA PHE A 6 3.37 -8.42 31.36
C PHE A 6 3.82 -7.98 32.75
N PRO A 7 4.76 -7.02 32.88
CA PRO A 7 5.12 -6.49 34.18
C PRO A 7 3.96 -5.67 34.75
N VAL A 8 3.61 -5.93 36.00
CA VAL A 8 2.60 -5.17 36.76
C VAL A 8 3.19 -4.82 38.12
N MET A 9 3.03 -3.57 38.55
CA MET A 9 3.61 -3.07 39.80
C MET A 9 2.64 -3.25 40.98
N HIS A 10 1.33 -3.23 40.73
CA HIS A 10 0.31 -3.30 41.78
C HIS A 10 -0.92 -4.12 41.35
N GLN A 11 -1.65 -4.68 42.32
CA GLN A 11 -2.85 -5.50 42.06
C GLN A 11 -3.96 -4.72 41.31
N LEU A 12 -4.06 -3.41 41.52
CA LEU A 12 -5.00 -2.56 40.79
C LEU A 12 -4.66 -2.46 39.29
N GLU A 13 -3.37 -2.37 38.96
CA GLU A 13 -2.90 -2.36 37.58
C GLU A 13 -3.15 -3.74 36.92
N ALA A 14 -2.92 -4.81 37.67
CA ALA A 14 -3.19 -6.17 37.20
C ALA A 14 -4.69 -6.39 36.87
N SER A 15 -5.61 -5.90 37.72
CA SER A 15 -7.05 -6.03 37.47
C SER A 15 -7.49 -5.23 36.25
N GLN A 16 -6.99 -4.00 36.09
CA GLN A 16 -7.26 -3.15 34.93
C GLN A 16 -6.73 -3.76 33.63
N LEU A 17 -5.52 -4.32 33.66
CA LEU A 17 -4.91 -5.00 32.50
C LEU A 17 -5.76 -6.19 32.05
N LEU A 18 -6.20 -7.03 32.99
CA LEU A 18 -7.07 -8.18 32.67
C LEU A 18 -8.41 -7.74 32.07
N ILE A 19 -9.02 -6.68 32.61
CA ILE A 19 -10.26 -6.11 32.06
C ILE A 19 -10.04 -5.63 30.62
N GLN A 20 -8.93 -4.92 30.35
CA GLN A 20 -8.59 -4.47 29.01
C GLN A 20 -8.37 -5.63 28.05
N ILE A 21 -7.61 -6.67 28.44
CA ILE A 21 -7.37 -7.86 27.60
C ILE A 21 -8.68 -8.53 27.22
N VAL A 22 -9.57 -8.77 28.19
CA VAL A 22 -10.87 -9.42 27.93
C VAL A 22 -11.74 -8.53 27.04
N SER A 23 -11.80 -7.22 27.32
CA SER A 23 -12.59 -6.27 26.52
C SER A 23 -12.09 -6.17 25.08
N GLN A 24 -10.78 -6.12 24.84
CA GLN A 24 -10.19 -5.99 23.51
C GLN A 24 -10.33 -7.29 22.70
N THR A 25 -10.27 -8.44 23.37
CA THR A 25 -10.47 -9.75 22.74
C THR A 25 -11.93 -9.91 22.27
N PHE A 26 -12.89 -9.42 23.05
CA PHE A 26 -14.31 -9.60 22.76
C PHE A 26 -14.92 -8.50 21.87
N ILE A 27 -14.41 -7.26 21.95
CA ILE A 27 -15.10 -6.10 21.38
C ILE A 27 -14.74 -5.84 19.92
N HIS A 28 -13.50 -6.02 19.46
CA HIS A 28 -13.20 -6.00 18.02
C HIS A 28 -11.70 -6.29 17.79
N SER A 29 -11.38 -7.45 17.19
CA SER A 29 -10.03 -7.71 16.63
C SER A 29 -9.64 -6.74 15.48
N LYS A 30 -10.54 -5.81 15.13
CA LYS A 30 -10.43 -4.93 13.97
C LYS A 30 -9.89 -3.54 14.30
N ASP A 31 -9.80 -3.15 15.58
CA ASP A 31 -9.67 -1.73 15.96
C ASP A 31 -8.31 -1.30 16.48
N ASN A 32 -7.25 -2.12 16.36
CA ASN A 32 -5.91 -1.64 16.69
C ASN A 32 -5.45 -0.62 15.61
N PRO A 33 -5.33 0.68 15.94
CA PRO A 33 -4.94 1.71 14.96
C PRO A 33 -3.48 1.59 14.54
N PHE A 34 -2.67 0.85 15.30
CA PHE A 34 -1.26 0.56 15.00
C PHE A 34 -1.07 -0.74 14.21
N LEU A 35 -2.09 -1.61 14.13
CA LEU A 35 -2.07 -2.69 13.15
C LEU A 35 -2.32 -2.08 11.79
N ARG A 36 -1.23 -1.87 11.03
CA ARG A 36 -1.33 -1.65 9.59
C ARG A 36 -2.13 -2.81 9.00
N ARG A 37 -3.38 -2.56 8.65
CA ARG A 37 -4.16 -3.50 7.83
C ARG A 37 -3.39 -3.63 6.52
N SER A 38 -2.78 -4.77 6.27
CA SER A 38 -2.12 -5.10 5.00
C SER A 38 -3.18 -5.30 3.93
N VAL A 39 -3.89 -4.23 3.56
CA VAL A 39 -4.77 -4.23 2.40
C VAL A 39 -4.01 -3.46 1.34
N SER A 40 -3.05 -4.13 0.71
CA SER A 40 -2.42 -3.69 -0.53
C SER A 40 -3.49 -3.71 -1.62
N ARG A 41 -4.36 -2.71 -1.61
CA ARG A 41 -5.27 -2.41 -2.71
C ARG A 41 -4.47 -1.57 -3.70
N LEU A 42 -4.55 -1.84 -5.01
CA LEU A 42 -3.84 -1.04 -6.02
C LEU A 42 -4.23 0.44 -6.02
N LEU A 43 -5.43 0.75 -5.52
CA LEU A 43 -5.92 2.12 -5.32
C LEU A 43 -5.55 2.67 -3.93
N ASP A 44 -4.61 2.03 -3.23
CA ASP A 44 -4.01 2.61 -2.04
C ASP A 44 -3.35 3.94 -2.45
N PRO A 45 -3.64 5.04 -1.73
CA PRO A 45 -2.98 6.33 -1.93
C PRO A 45 -1.46 6.23 -2.08
N LEU A 46 -0.83 5.26 -1.42
CA LEU A 46 0.61 5.02 -1.55
C LEU A 46 1.00 4.57 -2.97
N VAL A 47 0.30 3.59 -3.54
CA VAL A 47 0.57 3.07 -4.89
C VAL A 47 0.31 4.17 -5.93
N MET A 48 -0.77 4.93 -5.74
CA MET A 48 -1.13 6.03 -6.63
C MET A 48 -0.10 7.17 -6.58
N SER A 49 0.40 7.53 -5.39
CA SER A 49 1.47 8.54 -5.25
C SER A 49 2.78 8.08 -5.90
N LEU A 50 3.10 6.79 -5.84
CA LEU A 50 4.28 6.23 -6.52
C LEU A 50 4.17 6.35 -8.05
N VAL A 51 3.01 6.02 -8.64
CA VAL A 51 2.80 6.15 -10.09
C VAL A 51 2.82 7.61 -10.54
N GLN A 52 2.38 8.54 -9.68
CA GLN A 52 2.46 9.98 -9.94
C GLN A 52 3.89 10.55 -9.90
N GLN A 53 4.87 9.81 -9.38
CA GLN A 53 6.28 10.23 -9.46
C GLN A 53 6.83 10.16 -10.89
N ILE A 54 6.14 9.45 -11.79
CA ILE A 54 6.54 9.38 -13.19
C ILE A 54 6.24 10.73 -13.85
N PRO A 55 7.24 11.41 -14.45
CA PRO A 55 7.05 12.72 -15.06
C PRO A 55 5.93 12.69 -16.12
N GLY A 56 4.95 13.59 -15.98
CA GLY A 56 3.82 13.70 -16.91
C GLY A 56 2.66 12.71 -16.66
N VAL A 57 2.77 11.83 -15.65
CA VAL A 57 1.67 10.98 -15.20
C VAL A 57 0.92 11.67 -14.05
N GLY A 58 -0.15 12.38 -14.39
CA GLY A 58 -1.07 12.96 -13.40
C GLY A 58 -2.03 11.94 -12.79
N MET A 59 -2.87 12.38 -11.85
CA MET A 59 -3.82 11.52 -11.13
C MET A 59 -4.75 10.71 -12.05
N VAL A 60 -5.29 11.34 -13.10
CA VAL A 60 -6.22 10.67 -14.04
C VAL A 60 -5.52 9.54 -14.80
N LYS A 61 -4.30 9.79 -15.30
CA LYS A 61 -3.52 8.79 -16.03
C LYS A 61 -3.00 7.69 -15.10
N ALA A 62 -2.58 8.05 -13.89
CA ALA A 62 -2.18 7.09 -12.86
C ALA A 62 -3.34 6.14 -12.52
N MET A 63 -4.54 6.67 -12.36
CA MET A 63 -5.73 5.86 -12.08
C MET A 63 -6.08 4.93 -13.25
N ALA A 64 -6.05 5.43 -14.49
CA ALA A 64 -6.29 4.61 -15.67
C ALA A 64 -5.26 3.47 -15.82
N LEU A 65 -3.99 3.75 -15.53
CA LEU A 65 -2.91 2.74 -15.51
C LEU A 65 -3.12 1.71 -14.40
N LEU A 66 -3.47 2.12 -13.18
CA LEU A 66 -3.73 1.21 -12.05
C LEU A 66 -5.03 0.42 -12.18
N GLN A 67 -5.98 0.90 -12.98
CA GLN A 67 -7.17 0.14 -13.36
C GLN A 67 -6.86 -0.94 -14.41
N HIS A 68 -5.92 -0.66 -15.33
CA HIS A 68 -5.54 -1.61 -16.37
C HIS A 68 -4.52 -2.64 -15.88
N TYR A 69 -3.56 -2.22 -15.05
CA TYR A 69 -2.51 -3.07 -14.52
C TYR A 69 -2.76 -3.41 -13.05
N SER A 70 -2.87 -4.71 -12.77
CA SER A 70 -3.10 -5.24 -11.42
C SER A 70 -1.85 -5.28 -10.53
N SER A 71 -0.72 -4.74 -10.99
CA SER A 71 0.52 -4.65 -10.22
C SER A 71 1.46 -3.60 -10.81
N ILE A 72 2.23 -2.91 -9.96
CA ILE A 72 3.34 -2.05 -10.41
C ILE A 72 4.36 -2.84 -11.22
N HIS A 73 4.57 -4.13 -10.89
CA HIS A 73 5.46 -4.99 -11.66
C HIS A 73 4.93 -5.27 -13.08
N GLN A 74 3.61 -5.32 -13.26
CA GLN A 74 3.03 -5.41 -14.61
C GLN A 74 3.21 -4.10 -15.37
N LEU A 75 3.01 -2.95 -14.72
CA LEU A 75 3.27 -1.64 -15.32
C LEU A 75 4.74 -1.48 -15.76
N TYR A 76 5.69 -1.95 -14.95
CA TYR A 76 7.11 -1.95 -15.29
C TYR A 76 7.41 -2.80 -16.54
N ASN A 77 6.83 -4.00 -16.61
CA ASN A 77 7.08 -4.91 -17.73
C ASN A 77 6.28 -4.56 -19.00
N ALA A 78 5.24 -3.74 -18.89
CA ALA A 78 4.35 -3.36 -19.98
C ALA A 78 5.10 -2.77 -21.18
N GLY A 79 4.72 -3.23 -22.38
CA GLY A 79 5.27 -2.73 -23.63
C GLY A 79 4.77 -1.32 -23.96
N THR A 80 5.49 -0.59 -24.81
CA THR A 80 5.05 0.73 -25.31
C THR A 80 3.70 0.65 -26.03
N HIS A 81 3.44 -0.45 -26.72
CA HIS A 81 2.17 -0.71 -27.44
C HIS A 81 0.97 -0.91 -26.51
N GLU A 82 1.18 -1.41 -25.29
CA GLU A 82 0.10 -1.59 -24.31
C GLU A 82 -0.20 -0.30 -23.54
N LEU A 83 0.81 0.56 -23.37
CA LEU A 83 0.70 1.85 -22.70
C LEU A 83 0.09 2.95 -23.59
N GLU A 84 0.37 2.90 -24.89
CA GLU A 84 -0.14 3.86 -25.89
C GLU A 84 -1.65 4.15 -25.78
N PRO A 85 -2.56 3.15 -25.76
CA PRO A 85 -4.01 3.41 -25.72
C PRO A 85 -4.46 4.12 -24.44
N ILE A 86 -3.66 4.10 -23.37
CA ILE A 86 -4.02 4.66 -22.06
C ILE A 86 -3.43 6.06 -21.89
N VAL A 87 -2.16 6.26 -22.28
CA VAL A 87 -1.42 7.50 -21.99
C VAL A 87 -0.98 8.30 -23.22
N GLY A 88 -1.07 7.69 -24.41
CA GLY A 88 -0.57 8.20 -25.69
C GLY A 88 0.88 7.79 -25.98
N GLN A 89 1.26 7.72 -27.27
CA GLN A 89 2.59 7.30 -27.76
C GLN A 89 3.76 7.97 -27.03
N ALA A 90 3.77 9.31 -27.02
CA ALA A 90 4.88 10.07 -26.42
C ALA A 90 5.06 9.75 -24.93
N MET A 91 3.95 9.55 -24.21
CA MET A 91 3.98 9.23 -22.79
C MET A 91 4.35 7.77 -22.56
N ALA A 92 3.88 6.84 -23.39
CA ALA A 92 4.25 5.43 -23.31
C ALA A 92 5.76 5.23 -23.44
N GLN A 93 6.40 5.94 -24.38
CA GLN A 93 7.86 5.95 -24.53
C GLN A 93 8.55 6.58 -23.32
N HIS A 94 8.03 7.69 -22.80
CA HIS A 94 8.60 8.36 -21.63
C HIS A 94 8.56 7.47 -20.38
N ILE A 95 7.43 6.80 -20.12
CA ILE A 95 7.27 5.84 -19.02
C ILE A 95 8.24 4.66 -19.18
N ARG A 96 8.34 4.09 -20.38
CA ARG A 96 9.25 2.97 -20.67
C ARG A 96 10.71 3.37 -20.42
N ASN A 97 11.09 4.54 -20.90
CA ASN A 97 12.43 5.11 -20.69
C ASN A 97 12.69 5.41 -19.21
N PHE A 98 11.71 5.96 -18.48
CA PHE A 98 11.83 6.21 -17.04
C PHE A 98 12.10 4.93 -16.24
N PHE A 99 11.47 3.81 -16.62
CA PHE A 99 11.68 2.53 -15.94
C PHE A 99 12.96 1.78 -16.35
N HIS A 100 13.37 1.86 -17.62
CA HIS A 100 14.46 1.04 -18.16
C HIS A 100 15.78 1.80 -18.36
N ASN A 101 15.78 3.12 -18.18
CA ASN A 101 17.01 3.89 -18.25
C ASN A 101 17.57 4.02 -16.82
N PRO A 102 18.61 3.24 -16.46
CA PRO A 102 19.28 3.44 -15.18
C PRO A 102 19.84 4.86 -15.17
N LEU A 103 19.47 5.62 -14.15
CA LEU A 103 19.87 7.00 -13.90
C LEU A 103 21.35 7.21 -14.26
N VAL A 104 21.60 8.19 -15.14
CA VAL A 104 22.91 8.89 -15.19
C VAL A 104 23.03 9.75 -13.94
#